data_AF-A0A024HBC4-F1
#
_entry.id   AF-A0A024HBC4-F1
#
_cell.length_a   1.000
_cell.length_b   1.000
_cell.length_c   1.000
_cell.angle_alpha   90.00
_cell.angle_beta   90.00
_cell.angle_gamma   90.00
#
_symmetry.space_group_name_H-M   'P 1'
#
loop_
_entity.id
_entity.type
_entity.pdbx_description
1 polymer ?
#
loop_
_entity_poly.entity_id
_entity_poly.type
_entity_poly.pdbx_seq_one_letter_code
_entity_poly.pdbx_strand_id
1 'polypeptide(L)'
;MGRKSSISRLPDNVRAYIEGKLAEGRLTLDELIANLQAQFPSQAESGELPSRTAVHRYGQKLERRLAAIRASTEAAKIIRAQAGDDLDARSEALTAMIQSELFESIIALQEAGDEEMDPGERVGLLASAAKNIATLTRSSVALKKFQAEAEERARLALLAEQKAKLDAMPSKGGVTEATKAAIREALGIS
;
A
#
# COMPACT_ATOMS: atom_id res chain seq x y z
N MET A 1 17.46 23.41 7.87
CA MET A 1 16.83 22.15 8.33
C MET A 1 15.86 22.44 9.47
N GLY A 2 14.58 22.09 9.31
CA GLY A 2 13.55 22.38 10.32
C GLY A 2 13.83 21.67 11.64
N ARG A 3 13.78 22.41 12.76
CA ARG A 3 14.07 21.91 14.11
C ARG A 3 13.11 20.76 14.47
N LYS A 4 13.64 19.61 14.90
CA LYS A 4 12.84 18.45 15.38
C LYS A 4 11.85 18.91 16.47
N SER A 5 10.64 18.34 16.46
CA SER A 5 9.57 18.67 17.43
C SER A 5 10.08 18.52 18.87
N SER A 6 9.69 19.41 19.78
CA SER A 6 9.99 19.24 21.21
C SER A 6 9.46 17.91 21.74
N ILE A 7 8.30 17.47 21.23
CA ILE A 7 7.68 16.18 21.58
C ILE A 7 8.55 14.98 21.18
N SER A 8 9.31 15.07 20.09
CA SER A 8 10.21 13.97 19.66
C SER A 8 11.43 13.79 20.56
N ARG A 9 11.71 14.74 21.46
CA ARG A 9 12.81 14.69 22.43
C ARG A 9 12.35 14.31 23.84
N LEU A 10 11.05 14.14 24.05
CA LEU A 10 10.51 13.73 25.34
C LEU A 10 10.86 12.27 25.63
N PRO A 11 10.91 11.88 26.93
CA PRO A 11 10.94 10.48 27.33
C PRO A 11 9.85 9.67 26.62
N ASP A 12 10.17 8.43 26.27
CA ASP A 12 9.31 7.59 25.43
C ASP A 12 7.93 7.36 26.01
N ASN A 13 7.82 7.24 27.34
CA ASN A 13 6.54 7.12 28.04
C ASN A 13 5.65 8.37 27.90
N VAL A 14 6.23 9.57 27.99
CA VAL A 14 5.49 10.84 27.82
C VAL A 14 5.05 11.00 26.36
N ARG A 15 5.96 10.71 25.40
CA ARG A 15 5.65 10.78 23.97
C ARG A 15 4.53 9.81 23.59
N ALA A 16 4.62 8.55 24.02
CA ALA A 16 3.62 7.53 23.75
C ALA A 16 2.25 7.89 24.34
N TYR A 17 2.24 8.50 25.54
CA TYR A 17 1.00 8.98 26.15
C TYR A 17 0.34 10.09 25.32
N ILE A 18 1.11 11.09 24.88
CA ILE A 18 0.63 12.17 24.00
C ILE A 18 0.07 11.59 22.70
N GLU A 19 0.81 10.69 22.06
CA GLU A 19 0.40 10.03 20.81
C GLU A 19 -0.91 9.25 20.99
N GLY A 20 -1.05 8.51 22.09
CA GLY A 20 -2.28 7.78 22.41
C GLY A 20 -3.48 8.71 22.56
N LYS A 21 -3.35 9.80 23.32
CA LYS A 21 -4.44 10.77 23.51
C LYS A 21 -4.80 11.54 22.25
N LEU A 22 -3.82 11.89 21.43
CA LEU A 22 -4.08 12.50 20.12
C LEU A 22 -4.76 11.51 19.16
N ALA A 23 -4.40 10.23 19.19
CA ALA A 23 -5.03 9.20 18.37
C ALA A 23 -6.47 8.89 18.80
N GLU A 24 -6.77 8.95 20.11
CA GLU A 24 -8.13 8.82 20.65
C GLU A 24 -9.05 9.95 20.15
N GLY A 25 -8.52 11.17 19.97
CA GLY A 25 -9.28 12.31 19.43
C GLY A 25 -10.39 12.83 20.34
N ARG A 26 -10.35 12.52 21.64
CA ARG A 26 -11.43 12.83 22.61
C ARG A 26 -11.20 14.08 23.46
N LEU A 27 -9.98 14.61 23.46
CA LEU A 27 -9.60 15.76 24.27
C LEU A 27 -9.32 16.96 23.37
N THR A 28 -9.78 18.13 23.79
CA THR A 28 -9.26 19.40 23.27
C THR A 28 -7.78 19.54 23.63
N LEU A 29 -7.07 20.45 22.94
CA LEU A 29 -5.65 20.68 23.24
C LEU A 29 -5.44 21.14 24.69
N ASP A 30 -6.35 21.94 25.23
CA ASP A 30 -6.23 22.49 26.58
C ASP A 30 -6.47 21.40 27.64
N GLU A 31 -7.46 20.53 27.41
CA GLU A 31 -7.69 19.35 28.25
C GLU A 31 -6.52 18.36 28.19
N LEU A 32 -5.92 18.16 27.01
CA LEU A 32 -4.74 17.31 26.87
C LEU A 32 -3.55 17.88 27.64
N ILE A 33 -3.32 19.19 27.61
CA ILE A 33 -2.25 19.83 28.40
C ILE A 33 -2.51 19.65 29.90
N ALA A 34 -3.73 19.92 30.38
CA ALA A 34 -4.09 19.71 31.78
C ALA A 34 -3.90 18.25 32.20
N ASN A 35 -4.28 17.31 31.33
CA ASN A 35 -4.13 15.89 31.57
C ASN A 35 -2.65 15.45 31.61
N LEU A 36 -1.79 16.02 30.76
CA LEU A 36 -0.35 15.79 30.80
C LEU A 36 0.29 16.30 32.09
N GLN A 37 -0.14 17.47 32.57
CA GLN A 37 0.35 18.03 33.84
C GLN A 37 -0.05 17.14 35.03
N ALA A 38 -1.27 16.63 35.04
CA ALA A 38 -1.74 15.71 36.08
C ALA A 38 -1.02 14.35 36.03
N GLN A 39 -0.78 13.83 34.83
CA GLN A 39 -0.15 12.51 34.64
C GLN A 39 1.37 12.52 34.86
N PHE A 40 2.04 13.63 34.58
CA PHE A 40 3.49 13.79 34.64
C PHE A 40 3.89 15.02 35.46
N PRO A 41 3.58 15.06 36.78
CA PRO A 41 3.79 16.24 37.62
C PRO A 41 5.27 16.65 37.70
N SER A 42 6.19 15.70 37.79
CA SER A 42 7.65 15.97 37.80
C SER A 42 8.13 16.67 36.53
N GLN A 43 7.60 16.30 35.36
CA GLN A 43 7.94 16.91 34.07
C GLN A 43 7.24 18.26 33.88
N ALA A 44 6.08 18.45 34.53
CA ALA A 44 5.40 19.74 34.58
C ALA A 44 6.22 20.74 35.42
N GLU A 45 6.69 20.32 36.59
CA GLU A 45 7.53 21.13 37.48
C GLU A 45 8.87 21.50 36.84
N SER A 46 9.49 20.59 36.10
CA SER A 46 10.74 20.86 35.38
C SER A 46 10.57 21.68 34.09
N GLY A 47 9.33 21.94 33.66
CA GLY A 47 9.03 22.68 32.42
C GLY A 47 9.35 21.90 31.14
N GLU A 48 9.50 20.57 31.23
CA GLU A 48 9.82 19.70 30.10
C GLU A 48 8.60 19.36 29.24
N LEU A 49 7.38 19.55 29.76
CA LEU A 49 6.15 19.28 29.00
C LEU A 49 6.01 20.21 27.77
N PRO A 50 5.42 19.69 26.68
CA PRO A 50 5.27 20.46 25.45
C PRO A 50 4.21 21.57 25.58
N SER A 51 4.42 22.68 24.89
CA SER A 51 3.40 23.73 24.77
C SER A 51 2.22 23.29 23.89
N ARG A 52 1.07 23.94 24.07
CA ARG A 52 -0.15 23.77 23.25
C ARG A 52 0.15 23.80 21.74
N THR A 53 0.93 24.78 21.27
CA THR A 53 1.32 24.90 19.85
C THR A 53 2.18 23.74 19.38
N ALA A 54 3.08 23.24 20.23
CA ALA A 54 3.90 22.07 19.91
C ALA A 54 3.04 20.81 19.77
N VAL A 55 2.08 20.62 20.67
CA VAL A 55 1.09 19.53 20.61
C VAL A 55 0.24 19.63 19.35
N HIS A 56 -0.29 20.82 19.03
CA HIS A 56 -1.10 21.03 17.83
C HIS A 56 -0.36 20.64 16.54
N ARG A 57 0.84 21.19 16.33
CA ARG A 57 1.63 20.90 15.12
C ARG A 57 2.05 19.44 15.04
N TYR A 58 2.32 18.80 16.17
CA TYR A 58 2.63 17.37 16.22
C TYR A 58 1.39 16.53 15.91
N GLY A 59 0.25 16.87 16.50
CA GLY A 59 -1.05 16.26 16.25
C GLY A 59 -1.43 16.28 14.79
N GLN A 60 -1.33 17.43 14.11
CA GLN A 60 -1.59 17.51 12.66
C GLN A 60 -0.72 16.56 11.83
N LYS A 61 0.56 16.38 12.20
CA LYS A 61 1.45 15.44 11.50
C LYS A 61 1.10 13.99 11.81
N LEU A 62 0.75 13.69 13.06
CA LEU A 62 0.32 12.37 13.49
C LEU A 62 -1.00 11.97 12.81
N GLU A 63 -1.96 12.89 12.76
CA GLU A 63 -3.26 12.69 12.13
C GLU A 63 -3.13 12.38 10.63
N ARG A 64 -2.32 13.15 9.88
CA ARG A 64 -2.02 12.83 8.48
C ARG A 64 -1.45 11.43 8.30
N ARG A 65 -0.53 11.01 9.18
CA ARG A 65 0.05 9.65 9.14
C ARG A 65 -0.99 8.58 9.45
N LEU A 66 -1.81 8.79 10.49
CA LEU A 66 -2.85 7.85 10.88
C LEU A 66 -3.94 7.74 9.81
N ALA A 67 -4.32 8.85 9.16
CA ALA A 67 -5.25 8.87 8.06
C ALA A 67 -4.74 8.02 6.88
N ALA A 68 -3.47 8.21 6.48
CA ALA A 68 -2.84 7.40 5.43
C ALA A 68 -2.81 5.90 5.77
N ILE A 69 -2.53 5.55 7.04
CA ILE A 69 -2.53 4.15 7.50
C ILE A 69 -3.95 3.56 7.47
N ARG A 70 -4.97 4.30 7.91
CA ARG A 70 -6.37 3.86 7.85
C ARG A 70 -6.82 3.65 6.41
N ALA A 71 -6.54 4.61 5.52
CA ALA A 71 -6.83 4.49 4.09
C ALA A 71 -6.16 3.23 3.50
N SER A 72 -4.88 3.01 3.79
CA SER A 72 -4.15 1.81 3.35
C SER A 72 -4.75 0.50 3.90
N THR A 73 -5.23 0.52 5.15
CA THR A 73 -5.82 -0.65 5.81
C THR A 73 -7.20 -0.98 5.23
N GLU A 74 -8.03 0.04 4.98
CA GLU A 74 -9.33 -0.14 4.33
C GLU A 74 -9.16 -0.59 2.88
N ALA A 75 -8.19 -0.03 2.16
CA ALA A 75 -7.81 -0.50 0.84
C ALA A 75 -7.47 -2.00 0.83
N ALA A 76 -6.61 -2.45 1.76
CA ALA A 76 -6.26 -3.86 1.90
C ALA A 76 -7.48 -4.75 2.21
N LYS A 77 -8.44 -4.28 3.02
CA LYS A 77 -9.69 -5.01 3.31
C LYS A 77 -10.58 -5.14 2.08
N ILE A 78 -10.73 -4.06 1.30
CA ILE A 78 -11.53 -4.04 0.06
C ILE A 78 -10.95 -5.04 -0.94
N ILE A 79 -9.63 -5.02 -1.14
CA ILE A 79 -8.92 -5.96 -2.03
C ILE A 79 -9.15 -7.40 -1.60
N ARG A 80 -9.06 -7.68 -0.30
CA ARG A 80 -9.34 -9.01 0.26
C ARG A 80 -10.80 -9.43 0.05
N ALA A 81 -11.74 -8.49 0.12
CA ALA A 81 -13.17 -8.76 0.00
C ALA A 81 -13.64 -8.95 -1.45
N GLN A 82 -13.08 -8.19 -2.40
CA GLN A 82 -13.53 -8.21 -3.80
C GLN A 82 -12.87 -9.30 -4.65
N ALA A 83 -11.65 -9.74 -4.33
CA ALA A 83 -10.88 -10.58 -5.24
C ALA A 83 -11.04 -12.10 -5.04
N GLY A 84 -11.86 -12.58 -4.08
CA GLY A 84 -11.98 -14.03 -3.83
C GLY A 84 -10.63 -14.70 -3.55
N ASP A 85 -10.50 -16.02 -3.75
CA ASP A 85 -9.24 -16.78 -3.56
C ASP A 85 -8.22 -16.62 -4.69
N ASP A 86 -8.49 -15.77 -5.68
CA ASP A 86 -7.57 -15.54 -6.79
C ASP A 86 -6.49 -14.52 -6.40
N LEU A 87 -5.28 -15.03 -6.14
CA LEU A 87 -4.12 -14.24 -5.73
C LEU A 87 -3.69 -13.21 -6.80
N ASP A 88 -3.99 -13.47 -8.07
CA ASP A 88 -3.63 -12.57 -9.16
C ASP A 88 -4.57 -11.37 -9.25
N ALA A 89 -5.88 -11.58 -9.10
CA ALA A 89 -6.87 -10.50 -9.04
C ALA A 89 -6.60 -9.53 -7.87
N ARG A 90 -6.07 -10.03 -6.75
CA ARG A 90 -5.67 -9.21 -5.59
C ARG A 90 -4.51 -8.27 -5.92
N SER A 91 -3.50 -8.75 -6.63
CA SER A 91 -2.28 -8.00 -6.94
C SER A 91 -2.55 -6.90 -7.97
N GLU A 92 -3.44 -7.17 -8.92
CA GLU A 92 -3.83 -6.21 -9.94
C GLU A 92 -4.73 -5.10 -9.36
N ALA A 93 -5.73 -5.45 -8.54
CA ALA A 93 -6.58 -4.48 -7.83
C ALA A 93 -5.76 -3.58 -6.89
N LEU A 94 -4.79 -4.13 -6.16
CA LEU A 94 -3.89 -3.35 -5.31
C LEU A 94 -3.09 -2.33 -6.12
N THR A 95 -2.55 -2.75 -7.26
CA THR A 95 -1.75 -1.88 -8.14
C THR A 95 -2.61 -0.75 -8.70
N ALA A 96 -3.84 -1.05 -9.16
CA ALA A 96 -4.77 -0.06 -9.68
C ALA A 96 -5.19 0.96 -8.60
N MET A 97 -5.48 0.52 -7.39
CA MET A 97 -5.85 1.41 -6.29
C MET A 97 -4.70 2.32 -5.85
N ILE A 98 -3.47 1.80 -5.76
CA ILE A 98 -2.28 2.61 -5.47
C ILE A 98 -2.05 3.64 -6.59
N GLN A 99 -2.27 3.27 -7.86
CA GLN A 99 -2.19 4.20 -8.98
C GLN A 99 -3.22 5.34 -8.86
N SER A 100 -4.47 5.02 -8.53
CA SER A 100 -5.53 6.01 -8.33
C SER A 100 -5.25 6.94 -7.15
N GLU A 101 -4.85 6.41 -6.00
CA GLU A 101 -4.47 7.20 -4.81
C GLU A 101 -3.29 8.13 -5.08
N LEU A 102 -2.27 7.67 -5.81
CA LEU A 102 -1.15 8.52 -6.21
C LEU A 102 -1.58 9.62 -7.19
N PHE A 103 -2.49 9.30 -8.11
CA PHE A 103 -3.03 10.29 -9.05
C PHE A 103 -3.86 11.35 -8.31
N GLU A 104 -4.77 10.95 -7.43
CA GLU A 104 -5.54 11.89 -6.60
C GLU A 104 -4.65 12.70 -5.68
N SER A 105 -3.63 12.09 -5.08
CA SER A 105 -2.64 12.82 -4.27
C SER A 105 -1.89 13.88 -5.08
N ILE A 106 -1.66 13.65 -6.37
CA ILE A 106 -1.02 14.63 -7.28
C ILE A 106 -1.98 15.75 -7.64
N ILE A 107 -3.25 15.43 -7.91
CA ILE A 107 -4.29 16.43 -8.18
C ILE A 107 -4.52 17.31 -6.94
N ALA A 108 -4.72 16.71 -5.78
CA ALA A 108 -4.87 17.44 -4.52
C ALA A 108 -3.66 18.35 -4.23
N LEU A 109 -2.47 17.92 -4.62
CA LEU A 109 -1.25 18.73 -4.48
C LEU A 109 -1.12 19.84 -5.53
N GLN A 110 -1.71 19.68 -6.71
CA GLN A 110 -1.83 20.74 -7.71
C GLN A 110 -2.87 21.78 -7.31
N GLU A 111 -4.02 21.35 -6.79
CA GLU A 111 -5.12 22.18 -6.31
C GLU A 111 -4.78 22.94 -5.03
N ALA A 112 -4.06 22.31 -4.09
CA ALA A 112 -3.54 22.98 -2.90
C ALA A 112 -2.40 23.98 -3.21
N GLY A 113 -1.84 23.94 -4.43
CA GLY A 113 -0.75 24.80 -4.88
C GLY A 113 -1.16 26.21 -5.32
N ASP A 114 -2.44 26.58 -5.18
CA ASP A 114 -2.94 27.94 -5.47
C ASP A 114 -2.89 28.89 -4.26
N GLU A 115 -2.62 28.40 -3.03
CA GLU A 115 -2.42 29.24 -1.85
C GLU A 115 -1.00 29.05 -1.24
N GLU A 116 -0.19 30.12 -1.29
CA GLU A 116 1.05 30.38 -0.52
C GLU A 116 2.23 29.36 -0.56
N MET A 117 2.29 28.41 -1.50
CA MET A 117 3.43 27.48 -1.58
C MET A 117 4.60 28.04 -2.43
N ASP A 118 5.83 27.96 -1.91
CA ASP A 118 7.02 28.42 -2.63
C ASP A 118 7.22 27.65 -3.96
N PRO A 119 7.54 28.32 -5.09
CA PRO A 119 7.72 27.67 -6.39
C PRO A 119 8.77 26.55 -6.39
N GLY A 120 9.86 26.69 -5.62
CA GLY A 120 10.90 25.65 -5.52
C GLY A 120 10.40 24.41 -4.78
N GLU A 121 9.64 24.60 -3.71
CA GLU A 121 8.99 23.52 -2.96
C GLU A 121 7.94 22.79 -3.82
N ARG A 122 7.19 23.53 -4.65
CA ARG A 122 6.25 22.97 -5.63
C ARG A 122 6.93 22.09 -6.68
N VAL A 123 8.04 22.55 -7.26
CA VAL A 123 8.82 21.76 -8.23
C VAL A 123 9.38 20.48 -7.59
N GLY A 124 9.88 20.57 -6.35
CA GLY A 124 10.38 19.42 -5.60
C GLY A 124 9.32 18.35 -5.36
N LEU A 125 8.11 18.77 -4.99
CA LEU A 125 6.98 17.87 -4.80
C LEU A 125 6.53 17.21 -6.11
N LEU A 126 6.41 17.98 -7.19
CA LEU A 126 6.06 17.45 -8.51
C LEU A 126 7.11 16.44 -9.02
N ALA A 127 8.39 16.70 -8.81
CA ALA A 127 9.46 15.76 -9.17
C ALA A 127 9.38 14.46 -8.35
N SER A 128 9.05 14.56 -7.05
CA SER A 128 8.85 13.39 -6.19
C SER A 128 7.64 12.56 -6.63
N ALA A 129 6.53 13.22 -6.97
CA ALA A 129 5.34 12.59 -7.53
C ALA A 129 5.64 11.84 -8.83
N ALA A 130 6.30 12.50 -9.79
CA ALA A 130 6.68 11.89 -11.07
C ALA A 130 7.60 10.67 -10.89
N LYS A 131 8.57 10.72 -9.96
CA LYS A 131 9.45 9.59 -9.64
C LYS A 131 8.67 8.40 -9.08
N ASN A 132 7.68 8.66 -8.22
CA ASN A 132 6.85 7.61 -7.63
C ASN A 132 5.95 6.96 -8.69
N ILE A 133 5.32 7.76 -9.58
CA ILE A 133 4.58 7.23 -10.74
C ILE A 133 5.47 6.35 -11.61
N ALA A 134 6.66 6.84 -11.99
CA ALA A 134 7.57 6.09 -12.86
C ALA A 134 7.99 4.75 -12.23
N THR A 135 8.17 4.70 -10.91
CA THR A 135 8.46 3.47 -10.18
C THR A 135 7.29 2.50 -10.23
N LEU A 136 6.08 2.99 -10.00
CA LEU A 136 4.87 2.19 -10.04
C LEU A 136 4.58 1.63 -11.44
N THR A 137 4.74 2.43 -12.49
CA THR A 137 4.61 1.95 -13.88
C THR A 137 5.58 0.82 -14.18
N ARG A 138 6.85 0.93 -13.74
CA ARG A 138 7.83 -0.16 -13.90
C ARG A 138 7.42 -1.42 -13.13
N SER A 139 6.95 -1.27 -11.90
CA SER A 139 6.44 -2.39 -11.11
C SER A 139 5.23 -3.07 -11.75
N SER A 140 4.30 -2.29 -12.32
CA SER A 140 3.13 -2.81 -13.04
C SER A 140 3.53 -3.61 -14.29
N VAL A 141 4.49 -3.10 -15.07
CA VAL A 141 5.03 -3.84 -16.22
C VAL A 141 5.71 -5.14 -15.78
N ALA A 142 6.48 -5.11 -14.68
CA ALA A 142 7.12 -6.30 -14.14
C ALA A 142 6.11 -7.36 -13.67
N LEU A 143 5.03 -6.93 -13.00
CA LEU A 143 3.93 -7.81 -12.60
C LEU A 143 3.29 -8.50 -13.81
N LYS A 144 2.93 -7.74 -14.85
CA LYS A 144 2.34 -8.29 -16.08
C LYS A 144 3.26 -9.30 -16.78
N LYS A 145 4.57 -9.04 -16.80
CA LYS A 145 5.55 -9.99 -17.34
C LYS A 145 5.58 -11.27 -16.51
N PHE A 146 5.65 -11.15 -15.19
CA PHE A 146 5.64 -12.31 -14.30
C PHE A 146 4.37 -13.15 -14.44
N GLN A 147 3.21 -12.51 -14.57
CA GLN A 147 1.93 -13.18 -14.83
C GLN A 147 1.95 -13.93 -16.15
N ALA A 148 2.36 -13.29 -17.25
CA ALA A 148 2.49 -13.95 -18.55
C ALA A 148 3.46 -15.15 -18.49
N GLU A 149 4.58 -15.03 -17.78
CA GLU A 149 5.53 -16.13 -17.56
C GLU A 149 4.94 -17.26 -16.69
N ALA A 150 4.10 -16.94 -15.69
CA ALA A 150 3.41 -17.92 -14.87
C ALA A 150 2.33 -18.67 -15.66
N GLU A 151 1.52 -17.96 -16.44
CA GLU A 151 0.51 -18.53 -17.35
C GLU A 151 1.16 -19.47 -18.37
N GLU A 152 2.26 -19.04 -18.99
CA GLU A 152 2.98 -19.88 -19.95
C GLU A 152 3.54 -21.15 -19.30
N ARG A 153 4.12 -21.04 -18.10
CA ARG A 153 4.58 -22.22 -17.33
C ARG A 153 3.42 -23.16 -16.99
N ALA A 154 2.27 -22.62 -16.57
CA ALA A 154 1.09 -23.42 -16.26
C ALA A 154 0.55 -24.12 -17.51
N ARG A 155 0.51 -23.42 -18.65
CA ARG A 155 0.13 -23.99 -19.94
C ARG A 155 1.06 -25.12 -20.36
N LEU A 156 2.38 -24.91 -20.28
CA LEU A 156 3.38 -25.94 -20.60
C LEU A 156 3.25 -27.17 -19.70
N ALA A 157 3.05 -26.97 -18.39
CA ALA A 157 2.83 -28.07 -17.45
C ALA A 157 1.56 -28.86 -17.79
N LEU A 158 0.47 -28.17 -18.12
CA LEU A 158 -0.80 -28.80 -18.52
C LEU A 158 -0.64 -29.60 -19.82
N LEU A 159 0.05 -29.05 -20.83
CA LEU A 159 0.32 -29.76 -22.08
C LEU A 159 1.18 -31.00 -21.85
N ALA A 160 2.18 -30.93 -20.97
CA ALA A 160 3.00 -32.08 -20.59
C ALA A 160 2.18 -33.17 -19.87
N GLU A 161 1.27 -32.78 -18.97
CA GLU A 161 0.35 -33.70 -18.31
C GLU A 161 -0.62 -34.36 -19.31
N GLN A 162 -1.18 -33.58 -20.23
CA GLN A 162 -2.06 -34.09 -21.29
C GLN A 162 -1.32 -35.08 -22.21
N LYS A 163 -0.05 -34.78 -22.57
CA LYS A 163 0.81 -35.69 -23.32
C LYS A 163 0.98 -37.02 -22.61
N ALA A 164 1.38 -36.99 -21.34
CA ALA A 164 1.60 -38.18 -20.53
C ALA A 164 0.32 -39.03 -20.39
N LYS A 165 -0.85 -38.38 -20.17
CA LYS A 165 -2.14 -39.07 -20.10
C LYS A 165 -2.53 -39.72 -21.44
N LEU A 166 -2.28 -39.05 -22.56
CA LEU A 166 -2.58 -39.57 -23.89
C LEU A 166 -1.68 -40.75 -24.27
N ASP A 167 -0.39 -40.67 -23.92
CA ASP A 167 0.58 -41.76 -24.15
C ASP A 167 0.26 -42.99 -23.29
N ALA A 168 -0.20 -42.80 -22.06
CA ALA A 168 -0.65 -43.88 -21.17
C ALA A 168 -2.03 -44.47 -21.56
N MET A 169 -2.77 -43.84 -22.49
CA MET A 169 -4.12 -44.28 -22.85
C MET A 169 -4.08 -45.59 -23.67
N PRO A 170 -4.77 -46.66 -23.23
CA PRO A 170 -4.81 -47.92 -23.96
C PRO A 170 -5.62 -47.80 -25.26
N SER A 171 -5.18 -48.50 -26.31
CA SER A 171 -5.86 -48.49 -27.61
C SER A 171 -7.07 -49.43 -27.59
N LYS A 172 -8.25 -48.90 -27.24
CA LYS A 172 -9.52 -49.63 -27.13
C LYS A 172 -10.70 -48.73 -27.54
N GLY A 173 -11.78 -49.33 -28.04
CA GLY A 173 -13.05 -48.61 -28.30
C GLY A 173 -12.98 -47.50 -29.34
N GLY A 174 -12.13 -47.62 -30.38
CA GLY A 174 -11.96 -46.60 -31.43
C GLY A 174 -10.81 -45.61 -31.17
N VAL A 175 -10.16 -45.68 -30.00
CA VAL A 175 -8.88 -45.01 -29.77
C VAL A 175 -7.77 -45.83 -30.42
N THR A 176 -7.37 -45.42 -31.62
CA THR A 176 -6.25 -45.97 -32.38
C THR A 176 -5.04 -45.05 -32.29
N GLU A 177 -3.87 -45.50 -32.74
CA GLU A 177 -2.69 -44.63 -32.83
C GLU A 177 -2.92 -43.43 -33.77
N ALA A 178 -3.70 -43.61 -34.84
CA ALA A 178 -4.14 -42.51 -35.69
C ALA A 178 -5.04 -41.51 -34.93
N THR A 179 -5.95 -42.01 -34.09
CA THR A 179 -6.79 -41.18 -33.21
C THR A 179 -5.94 -40.38 -32.23
N LYS A 180 -4.93 -40.99 -31.61
CA LYS A 180 -4.01 -40.30 -30.69
C LYS A 180 -3.16 -39.26 -31.41
N ALA A 181 -2.70 -39.55 -32.63
CA ALA A 181 -1.97 -38.59 -33.46
C ALA A 181 -2.81 -37.35 -33.78
N ALA A 182 -4.08 -37.55 -34.16
CA ALA A 182 -5.01 -36.44 -34.40
C ALA A 182 -5.28 -35.60 -33.14
N ILE A 183 -5.38 -36.25 -31.96
CA ILE A 183 -5.52 -35.54 -30.67
C ILE A 183 -4.27 -34.72 -30.33
N ARG A 184 -3.07 -35.27 -30.56
CA ARG A 184 -1.80 -34.53 -30.38
C ARG A 184 -1.75 -33.29 -31.25
N GLU A 185 -2.14 -33.40 -32.52
CA GLU A 185 -2.20 -32.28 -33.46
C GLU A 185 -3.22 -31.23 -33.03
N ALA A 186 -4.44 -31.65 -32.67
CA ALA A 186 -5.51 -30.74 -32.26
C ALA A 186 -5.20 -29.97 -30.97
N LEU A 187 -4.45 -30.58 -30.05
CA LEU A 187 -4.03 -29.96 -28.79
C LEU A 187 -2.67 -29.22 -28.90
N GLY A 188 -1.99 -29.31 -30.06
CA GLY A 188 -0.67 -28.71 -30.25
C GLY A 188 0.44 -29.37 -29.41
N ILE A 189 0.28 -30.65 -29.08
CA ILE A 189 1.21 -31.45 -28.27
C ILE A 189 2.04 -32.31 -29.23
N SER A 190 3.14 -31.78 -29.76
CA SER A 190 4.08 -32.55 -30.59
C SER A 190 4.98 -33.48 -29.78
#